data_AF-A0A1L4CZ39-F1
#
_entry.id   AF-A0A1L4CZ39-F1
#
_cell.length_a   1.000
_cell.length_b   1.000
_cell.length_c   1.000
_cell.angle_alpha   90.00
_cell.angle_beta   90.00
_cell.angle_gamma   90.00
#
_symmetry.space_group_name_H-M   'P 1'
#
loop_
_entity.id
_entity.type
_entity.pdbx_description
1 polymer ?
#
loop_
_entity_poly.entity_id
_entity_poly.type
_entity_poly.pdbx_seq_one_letter_code
_entity_poly.pdbx_strand_id
1 'polypeptide(L)'
;MLKKVYTLSILLYSTCLFANQNKEASQGNKENPKEFVNVFCEKYDGQKDFYQKISQDILINEDRRAYFANALTQKKLPGCEKALTDYVKKILEDKEYTPKPGEQAFLSLALMAKIPEAREIIEREIDRGYLSSWIDDLKTNNYKGYIEALNKWITRVANEIRRKDNTKLQDSSLYGIAPSDGKGIKYPEMVKIWTPILMNRYLTEMINEKDKLTEEQFGYLNIIFAATTTSYRETFMEQITQIVANNPQIWILSFRREQPWVQFRLFPIMKKVESGEIKREIVWLSKYHQDNRIRTLALNTLEALAKAQNIPQEKKK
;
A
#
# COMPACT_ATOMS: atom_id res chain seq x y z
N MET A 1 18.46 -19.82 9.59
CA MET A 1 17.25 -20.49 10.09
C MET A 1 16.71 -19.87 11.38
N LEU A 2 17.54 -19.47 12.36
CA LEU A 2 17.04 -18.83 13.61
C LEU A 2 16.35 -17.46 13.44
N LYS A 3 16.72 -16.64 12.45
CA LYS A 3 16.11 -15.32 12.22
C LYS A 3 14.64 -15.37 11.74
N LYS A 4 14.21 -16.46 11.08
CA LYS A 4 12.80 -16.62 10.62
C LYS A 4 11.85 -17.03 11.73
N VAL A 5 12.36 -17.68 12.78
CA VAL A 5 11.55 -18.08 13.94
C VAL A 5 11.25 -16.85 14.81
N TYR A 6 12.23 -15.96 14.98
CA TYR A 6 12.08 -14.74 15.78
C TYR A 6 11.07 -13.73 15.22
N THR A 7 11.00 -13.55 13.90
CA THR A 7 9.97 -12.69 13.27
C THR A 7 8.57 -13.29 13.36
N LEU A 8 8.44 -14.63 13.30
CA LEU A 8 7.17 -15.34 13.53
C LEU A 8 6.69 -15.19 14.99
N SER A 9 7.63 -15.25 15.94
CA SER A 9 7.35 -15.04 17.37
C SER A 9 6.85 -13.62 17.65
N ILE A 10 7.39 -12.59 16.98
CA ILE A 10 6.99 -11.19 17.17
C ILE A 10 5.61 -10.88 16.56
N LEU A 11 5.27 -11.49 15.42
CA LEU A 11 3.94 -11.39 14.81
C LEU A 11 2.85 -12.09 15.64
N LEU A 12 3.18 -13.22 16.27
CA LEU A 12 2.29 -13.92 17.22
C LEU A 12 2.24 -13.23 18.60
N TYR A 13 3.31 -12.57 19.05
CA TYR A 13 3.30 -11.81 20.31
C TYR A 13 2.41 -10.58 20.24
N SER A 14 2.36 -9.92 19.08
CA SER A 14 1.60 -8.67 18.90
C SER A 14 0.08 -8.90 18.88
N THR A 15 -0.38 -10.08 18.45
CA THR A 15 -1.78 -10.49 18.53
C THR A 15 -2.18 -11.03 19.91
N CYS A 16 -1.21 -11.46 20.74
CA CYS A 16 -1.46 -11.98 22.09
C CYS A 16 -1.67 -10.89 23.16
N LEU A 17 -1.32 -9.62 22.90
CA LEU A 17 -1.48 -8.53 23.87
C LEU A 17 -2.96 -8.22 24.20
N PHE A 18 -3.92 -8.66 23.38
CA PHE A 18 -5.35 -8.49 23.65
C PHE A 18 -6.03 -9.68 24.36
N ALA A 19 -5.33 -10.80 24.58
CA ALA A 19 -5.91 -11.99 25.23
C ALA A 19 -5.55 -12.13 26.72
N ASN A 20 -4.69 -11.25 27.25
CA ASN A 20 -4.03 -11.44 28.54
C ASN A 20 -4.84 -10.93 29.76
N GLN A 21 -6.17 -11.01 29.73
CA GLN A 21 -7.00 -10.68 30.91
C GLN A 21 -7.57 -11.87 31.67
N ASN A 22 -7.43 -13.11 31.20
CA ASN A 22 -7.87 -14.29 31.96
C ASN A 22 -6.72 -15.28 32.16
N LYS A 23 -5.75 -14.88 33.02
CA LYS A 23 -4.79 -15.80 33.62
C LYS A 23 -5.41 -16.38 34.87
N GLU A 24 -6.29 -17.37 34.71
CA GLU A 24 -6.56 -18.36 35.74
C GLU A 24 -7.21 -19.59 35.09
N ALA A 25 -6.76 -20.76 35.53
CA ALA A 25 -7.16 -22.11 35.15
C ALA A 25 -6.67 -22.67 33.79
N SER A 26 -5.54 -23.38 33.84
CA SER A 26 -5.48 -24.77 33.35
C SER A 26 -4.16 -25.44 33.74
N GLN A 27 -4.06 -25.85 35.00
CA GLN A 27 -3.35 -27.08 35.35
C GLN A 27 -4.18 -28.26 34.84
N GLY A 28 -3.64 -29.07 33.93
CA GLY A 28 -4.29 -30.31 33.50
C GLY A 28 -3.72 -30.89 32.21
N ASN A 29 -3.03 -32.03 32.32
CA ASN A 29 -2.48 -32.92 31.29
C ASN A 29 -1.30 -32.42 30.43
N LYS A 30 -0.13 -33.07 30.64
CA LYS A 30 0.99 -33.15 29.69
C LYS A 30 0.59 -34.00 28.47
N GLU A 31 -0.42 -33.59 27.72
CA GLU A 31 -0.69 -34.20 26.41
C GLU A 31 0.45 -33.83 25.45
N ASN A 32 0.91 -34.83 24.68
CA ASN A 32 1.91 -34.62 23.64
C ASN A 32 1.41 -33.54 22.65
N PRO A 33 2.15 -32.42 22.48
CA PRO A 33 1.72 -31.31 21.62
C PRO A 33 1.36 -31.75 20.20
N LYS A 34 2.06 -32.76 19.66
CA LYS A 34 1.82 -33.32 18.34
C LYS A 34 0.47 -34.02 18.25
N GLU A 35 0.20 -34.89 19.23
CA GLU A 35 -1.03 -35.69 19.27
C GLU A 35 -2.24 -34.78 19.49
N PHE A 36 -2.13 -33.84 20.41
CA PHE A 36 -3.17 -32.84 20.67
C PHE A 36 -3.51 -32.02 19.42
N VAL A 37 -2.51 -31.49 18.73
CA VAL A 37 -2.70 -30.67 17.53
C VAL A 37 -3.33 -31.48 16.40
N ASN A 38 -2.92 -32.73 16.21
CA ASN A 38 -3.51 -33.60 15.19
C ASN A 38 -4.98 -33.89 15.50
N VAL A 39 -5.30 -34.30 16.74
CA VAL A 39 -6.69 -34.56 17.18
C VAL A 39 -7.54 -33.30 17.08
N PHE A 40 -6.99 -32.15 17.44
CA PHE A 40 -7.65 -30.85 17.27
C PHE A 40 -8.02 -30.61 15.80
N CYS A 41 -7.07 -30.79 14.88
CA CYS A 41 -7.29 -30.54 13.46
C CYS A 41 -8.30 -31.50 12.82
N GLU A 42 -8.38 -32.73 13.31
CA GLU A 42 -9.40 -33.70 12.87
C GLU A 42 -10.78 -33.36 13.42
N LYS A 43 -10.86 -32.93 14.68
CA LYS A 43 -12.12 -32.64 15.35
C LYS A 43 -12.83 -31.38 14.82
N TYR A 44 -12.07 -30.38 14.41
CA TYR A 44 -12.59 -29.06 14.05
C TYR A 44 -12.50 -28.72 12.54
N ASP A 45 -12.38 -29.73 11.67
CA ASP A 45 -12.12 -29.61 10.21
C ASP A 45 -13.20 -28.88 9.38
N GLY A 46 -14.28 -28.42 10.00
CA GLY A 46 -15.38 -27.66 9.37
C GLY A 46 -16.34 -27.01 10.37
N GLN A 47 -15.93 -26.85 11.63
CA GLN A 47 -16.82 -26.34 12.68
C GLN A 47 -16.78 -24.80 12.78
N LYS A 48 -17.94 -24.20 13.04
CA LYS A 48 -18.10 -22.75 13.29
C LYS A 48 -17.21 -22.24 14.43
N ASP A 49 -16.85 -23.13 15.36
CA ASP A 49 -16.09 -22.82 16.57
C ASP A 49 -14.57 -22.99 16.42
N PHE A 50 -14.09 -23.45 15.26
CA PHE A 50 -12.65 -23.67 14.99
C PHE A 50 -11.80 -22.47 15.41
N TYR A 51 -12.23 -21.25 15.05
CA TYR A 51 -11.49 -20.01 15.31
C TYR A 51 -11.41 -19.65 16.79
N GLN A 52 -12.49 -19.89 17.54
CA GLN A 52 -12.50 -19.65 18.97
C GLN A 52 -11.63 -20.68 19.68
N LYS A 53 -11.71 -21.95 19.24
CA LYS A 53 -11.02 -23.07 19.85
C LYS A 53 -9.53 -23.11 19.56
N ILE A 54 -9.09 -22.76 18.36
CA ILE A 54 -7.66 -22.70 18.04
C ILE A 54 -6.96 -21.63 18.88
N SER A 55 -7.64 -20.51 19.13
CA SER A 55 -7.13 -19.44 19.98
C SER A 55 -6.96 -19.91 21.43
N GLN A 56 -7.92 -20.68 21.94
CA GLN A 56 -7.93 -21.19 23.33
C GLN A 56 -6.96 -22.37 23.53
N ASP A 57 -6.95 -23.31 22.59
CA ASP A 57 -6.39 -24.65 22.83
C ASP A 57 -5.00 -24.83 22.20
N ILE A 58 -4.70 -24.07 21.14
CA ILE A 58 -3.47 -24.17 20.35
C ILE A 58 -2.58 -22.94 20.54
N LEU A 59 -3.12 -21.72 20.36
CA LEU A 59 -2.31 -20.49 20.30
C LEU A 59 -1.82 -20.00 21.68
N ILE A 60 -2.53 -20.36 22.77
CA ILE A 60 -2.14 -20.03 24.15
C ILE A 60 -0.93 -20.84 24.62
N ASN A 61 -0.74 -22.06 24.11
CA ASN A 61 0.36 -22.95 24.51
C ASN A 61 1.50 -22.90 23.50
N GLU A 62 2.72 -22.58 23.97
CA GLU A 62 3.87 -22.35 23.11
C GLU A 62 4.30 -23.61 22.31
N ASP A 63 4.33 -24.77 22.94
CA ASP A 63 4.75 -26.03 22.30
C ASP A 63 3.75 -26.47 21.23
N ARG A 64 2.45 -26.36 21.53
CA ARG A 64 1.36 -26.67 20.59
C ARG A 64 1.38 -25.71 19.40
N ARG A 65 1.55 -24.40 19.67
CA ARG A 65 1.67 -23.36 18.64
C ARG A 65 2.86 -23.59 17.72
N ALA A 66 4.03 -23.93 18.28
CA ALA A 66 5.23 -24.19 17.51
C ALA A 66 5.09 -25.43 16.61
N TYR A 67 4.55 -26.52 17.14
CA TYR A 67 4.25 -27.71 16.34
C TYR A 67 3.21 -27.41 15.26
N PHE A 68 2.12 -26.74 15.61
CA PHE A 68 1.04 -26.38 14.69
C PHE A 68 1.56 -25.58 13.50
N ALA A 69 2.30 -24.49 13.74
CA ALA A 69 2.86 -23.67 12.67
C ALA A 69 3.80 -24.48 11.75
N ASN A 70 4.67 -25.31 12.32
CA ASN A 70 5.60 -26.13 11.54
C ASN A 70 4.87 -27.21 10.71
N ALA A 71 3.91 -27.91 11.32
CA ALA A 71 3.13 -28.96 10.66
C ALA A 71 2.21 -28.38 9.57
N LEU A 72 1.65 -27.19 9.78
CA LEU A 72 0.86 -26.46 8.79
C LEU A 72 1.72 -26.05 7.58
N THR A 73 2.94 -25.57 7.80
CA THR A 73 3.87 -25.22 6.71
C THR A 73 4.31 -26.43 5.89
N GLN A 74 4.35 -27.61 6.51
CA GLN A 74 4.73 -28.89 5.90
C GLN A 74 3.54 -29.66 5.30
N LYS A 75 2.34 -29.08 5.30
CA LYS A 75 1.10 -29.73 4.83
C LYS A 75 0.75 -31.04 5.53
N LYS A 76 0.96 -31.09 6.84
CA LYS A 76 0.71 -32.29 7.67
C LYS A 76 -0.60 -32.24 8.46
N LEU A 77 -1.41 -31.19 8.27
CA LEU A 77 -2.63 -30.94 9.04
C LEU A 77 -3.84 -30.68 8.12
N PRO A 78 -4.30 -31.69 7.35
CA PRO A 78 -5.32 -31.48 6.31
C PRO A 78 -6.65 -30.95 6.84
N GLY A 79 -7.08 -31.35 8.05
CA GLY A 79 -8.33 -30.83 8.64
C GLY A 79 -8.26 -29.34 8.99
N CYS A 80 -7.12 -28.88 9.51
CA CYS A 80 -6.90 -27.46 9.76
C CYS A 80 -6.70 -26.66 8.46
N GLU A 81 -6.06 -27.23 7.44
CA GLU A 81 -5.96 -26.59 6.11
C GLU A 81 -7.34 -26.39 5.48
N LYS A 82 -8.21 -27.38 5.59
CA LYS A 82 -9.60 -27.30 5.12
C LYS A 82 -10.37 -26.21 5.85
N ALA A 83 -10.33 -26.19 7.19
CA ALA A 83 -10.99 -25.16 7.98
C ALA A 83 -10.51 -23.73 7.63
N LEU A 84 -9.19 -23.55 7.45
CA LEU A 84 -8.61 -22.28 7.00
C LEU A 84 -9.02 -21.92 5.57
N THR A 85 -9.15 -22.91 4.68
CA THR A 85 -9.59 -22.69 3.30
C THR A 85 -11.05 -22.22 3.27
N ASP A 86 -11.92 -22.88 4.03
CA ASP A 86 -13.34 -22.52 4.13
C ASP A 86 -13.51 -21.13 4.74
N TYR A 87 -12.67 -20.75 5.70
CA TYR A 87 -12.61 -19.39 6.25
C TYR A 87 -12.40 -18.34 5.16
N VAL A 88 -11.33 -18.57 4.39
CA VAL A 88 -10.83 -17.66 3.39
C VAL A 88 -11.85 -17.53 2.26
N LYS A 89 -12.44 -18.64 1.82
CA LYS A 89 -13.52 -18.61 0.83
C LYS A 89 -14.72 -17.81 1.31
N LYS A 90 -15.12 -17.98 2.57
CA LYS A 90 -16.22 -17.20 3.15
C LYS A 90 -15.93 -15.70 3.15
N ILE A 91 -14.70 -15.28 3.46
CA ILE A 91 -14.29 -13.87 3.36
C ILE A 91 -14.34 -13.40 1.91
N LEU A 92 -13.91 -14.25 0.97
CA LEU A 92 -13.94 -13.91 -0.45
C LEU A 92 -15.36 -13.79 -1.01
N GLU A 93 -16.32 -14.56 -0.49
CA GLU A 93 -17.72 -14.46 -0.87
C GLU A 93 -18.40 -13.22 -0.26
N ASP A 94 -17.93 -12.75 0.89
CA ASP A 94 -18.46 -11.56 1.56
C ASP A 94 -18.01 -10.26 0.86
N LYS A 95 -18.96 -9.62 0.18
CA LYS A 95 -18.75 -8.36 -0.54
C LYS A 95 -18.51 -7.17 0.40
N GLU A 96 -18.95 -7.21 1.65
CA GLU A 96 -18.83 -6.11 2.62
C GLU A 96 -17.81 -6.39 3.73
N TYR A 97 -17.01 -7.45 3.59
CA TYR A 97 -16.03 -7.85 4.59
C TYR A 97 -15.15 -6.69 5.09
N THR A 98 -15.20 -6.48 6.40
CA THR A 98 -14.36 -5.55 7.14
C THR A 98 -13.55 -6.36 8.16
N PRO A 99 -12.20 -6.36 8.09
CA PRO A 99 -11.38 -7.20 8.96
C PRO A 99 -11.62 -6.87 10.43
N LYS A 100 -11.96 -7.88 11.25
CA LYS A 100 -12.09 -7.73 12.70
C LYS A 100 -10.76 -8.04 13.41
N PRO A 101 -10.55 -7.48 14.62
CA PRO A 101 -9.44 -7.89 15.48
C PRO A 101 -9.43 -9.41 15.70
N GLY A 102 -8.29 -10.05 15.43
CA GLY A 102 -8.13 -11.51 15.51
C GLY A 102 -8.31 -12.25 14.18
N GLU A 103 -9.07 -11.71 13.22
CA GLU A 103 -9.27 -12.34 11.89
C GLU A 103 -7.99 -12.34 11.05
N GLN A 104 -7.13 -11.34 11.28
CA GLN A 104 -5.79 -11.30 10.72
C GLN A 104 -4.96 -12.52 11.16
N ALA A 105 -5.04 -12.96 12.41
CA ALA A 105 -4.27 -14.14 12.84
C ALA A 105 -4.64 -15.41 12.04
N PHE A 106 -5.91 -15.57 11.65
CA PHE A 106 -6.37 -16.72 10.88
C PHE A 106 -5.93 -16.71 9.43
N LEU A 107 -6.03 -15.57 8.79
CA LEU A 107 -5.50 -15.43 7.45
C LEU A 107 -3.97 -15.73 7.49
N SER A 108 -3.25 -15.48 8.63
CA SER A 108 -1.78 -15.60 8.71
C SER A 108 -1.41 -17.07 8.71
N LEU A 109 -2.19 -17.85 9.44
CA LEU A 109 -2.15 -19.30 9.40
C LEU A 109 -2.49 -19.81 7.98
N ALA A 110 -3.47 -19.22 7.30
CA ALA A 110 -3.81 -19.59 5.93
C ALA A 110 -2.67 -19.30 4.92
N LEU A 111 -1.95 -18.19 5.10
CA LEU A 111 -0.74 -17.90 4.33
C LEU A 111 0.40 -18.88 4.62
N MET A 112 0.62 -19.23 5.89
CA MET A 112 1.63 -20.22 6.29
C MET A 112 1.32 -21.60 5.69
N ALA A 113 0.03 -21.96 5.64
CA ALA A 113 -0.48 -23.16 4.96
C ALA A 113 -0.35 -23.08 3.42
N LYS A 114 0.03 -21.92 2.87
CA LYS A 114 0.08 -21.63 1.43
C LYS A 114 -1.26 -21.88 0.72
N ILE A 115 -2.36 -21.53 1.39
CA ILE A 115 -3.71 -21.59 0.80
C ILE A 115 -3.79 -20.53 -0.31
N PRO A 116 -4.07 -20.91 -1.57
CA PRO A 116 -4.10 -19.98 -2.69
C PRO A 116 -5.04 -18.80 -2.48
N GLU A 117 -6.25 -19.08 -1.99
CA GLU A 117 -7.33 -18.12 -1.81
C GLU A 117 -6.97 -17.04 -0.77
N ALA A 118 -6.04 -17.32 0.16
CA ALA A 118 -5.62 -16.34 1.16
C ALA A 118 -4.89 -15.14 0.52
N ARG A 119 -4.27 -15.35 -0.66
CA ARG A 119 -3.64 -14.28 -1.45
C ARG A 119 -4.67 -13.33 -2.02
N GLU A 120 -5.81 -13.84 -2.49
CA GLU A 120 -6.89 -13.03 -3.04
C GLU A 120 -7.50 -12.10 -1.97
N ILE A 121 -7.48 -12.51 -0.70
CA ILE A 121 -7.89 -11.64 0.41
C ILE A 121 -6.90 -10.51 0.62
N ILE A 122 -5.59 -10.79 0.55
CA ILE A 122 -4.55 -9.76 0.66
C ILE A 122 -4.68 -8.77 -0.50
N GLU A 123 -4.89 -9.26 -1.72
CA GLU A 123 -5.18 -8.43 -2.89
C GLU A 123 -6.44 -7.58 -2.66
N ARG A 124 -7.53 -8.17 -2.15
CA ARG A 124 -8.76 -7.46 -1.80
C ARG A 124 -8.56 -6.42 -0.69
N GLU A 125 -7.76 -6.71 0.32
CA GLU A 125 -7.45 -5.78 1.41
C GLU A 125 -6.63 -4.60 0.89
N ILE A 126 -5.60 -4.86 0.09
CA ILE A 126 -4.81 -3.83 -0.61
C ILE A 126 -5.71 -3.01 -1.54
N ASP A 127 -6.57 -3.67 -2.32
CA ASP A 127 -7.53 -3.04 -3.20
C ASP A 127 -8.43 -2.10 -2.40
N ARG A 128 -8.94 -2.53 -1.24
CA ARG A 128 -9.79 -1.73 -0.34
C ARG A 128 -9.04 -0.66 0.46
N GLY A 129 -7.71 -0.57 0.33
CA GLY A 129 -6.88 0.41 1.04
C GLY A 129 -6.57 0.03 2.49
N TYR A 130 -6.83 -1.22 2.89
CA TYR A 130 -6.40 -1.74 4.17
C TYR A 130 -4.89 -2.05 4.10
N LEU A 131 -4.14 -1.44 5.02
CA LEU A 131 -2.73 -1.79 5.24
C LEU A 131 -2.68 -3.19 5.86
N SER A 132 -2.66 -4.23 5.04
CA SER A 132 -2.34 -5.55 5.56
C SER A 132 -0.88 -5.54 5.99
N SER A 133 -0.60 -5.88 7.25
CA SER A 133 0.75 -6.21 7.78
C SER A 133 1.50 -7.34 7.02
N TRP A 134 1.05 -7.69 5.82
CA TRP A 134 1.31 -8.91 5.06
C TRP A 134 1.78 -8.61 3.66
N ILE A 135 1.66 -7.35 3.26
CA ILE A 135 2.23 -6.87 2.03
C ILE A 135 3.76 -7.15 1.99
N ASP A 136 4.41 -7.19 3.16
CA ASP A 136 5.82 -7.60 3.31
C ASP A 136 6.03 -9.11 3.09
N ASP A 137 5.10 -9.94 3.56
CA ASP A 137 5.12 -11.39 3.29
C ASP A 137 4.82 -11.69 1.82
N LEU A 138 3.93 -10.91 1.20
CA LEU A 138 3.65 -10.99 -0.23
C LEU A 138 4.89 -10.64 -1.05
N LYS A 139 5.60 -9.54 -0.70
CA LYS A 139 6.88 -9.18 -1.32
C LYS A 139 7.90 -10.32 -1.24
N THR A 140 7.99 -10.98 -0.07
CA THR A 140 8.97 -12.05 0.19
C THR A 140 8.64 -13.35 -0.54
N ASN A 141 7.36 -13.71 -0.64
CA ASN A 141 6.93 -15.03 -1.13
C ASN A 141 6.39 -15.01 -2.58
N ASN A 142 5.96 -13.85 -3.08
CA ASN A 142 5.41 -13.64 -4.42
C ASN A 142 5.59 -12.19 -4.86
N TYR A 143 6.82 -11.83 -5.25
CA TYR A 143 7.16 -10.47 -5.68
C TYR A 143 6.29 -9.98 -6.86
N LYS A 144 5.97 -10.87 -7.82
CA LYS A 144 5.09 -10.51 -8.95
C LYS A 144 3.70 -10.10 -8.49
N GLY A 145 3.08 -10.88 -7.60
CA GLY A 145 1.78 -10.55 -7.02
C GLY A 145 1.80 -9.28 -6.16
N TYR A 146 2.92 -9.01 -5.49
CA TYR A 146 3.13 -7.77 -4.75
C TYR A 146 3.12 -6.53 -5.66
N ILE A 147 3.86 -6.57 -6.78
CA ILE A 147 3.88 -5.49 -7.76
C ILE A 147 2.52 -5.32 -8.44
N GLU A 148 1.83 -6.42 -8.76
CA GLU A 148 0.48 -6.38 -9.30
C GLU A 148 -0.51 -5.70 -8.34
N ALA A 149 -0.46 -6.04 -7.05
CA ALA A 149 -1.31 -5.43 -6.03
C ALA A 149 -1.04 -3.92 -5.86
N LEU A 150 0.24 -3.50 -5.88
CA LEU A 150 0.59 -2.08 -5.85
C LEU A 150 0.11 -1.32 -7.10
N ASN A 151 0.20 -1.95 -8.28
CA ASN A 151 -0.31 -1.37 -9.53
C ASN A 151 -1.84 -1.28 -9.57
N LYS A 152 -2.56 -2.27 -9.03
CA LYS A 152 -4.02 -2.21 -8.87
C LYS A 152 -4.41 -1.07 -7.92
N TRP A 153 -3.70 -0.94 -6.80
CA TRP A 153 -3.90 0.14 -5.84
C TRP A 153 -3.71 1.54 -6.47
N ILE A 154 -2.57 1.80 -7.13
CA ILE A 154 -2.32 3.13 -7.73
C ILE A 154 -3.38 3.48 -8.80
N THR A 155 -3.79 2.48 -9.60
CA THR A 155 -4.83 2.62 -10.64
C THR A 155 -6.18 3.00 -10.03
N ARG A 156 -6.60 2.31 -8.97
CA ARG A 156 -7.86 2.59 -8.29
C ARG A 156 -7.88 3.98 -7.68
N VAL A 157 -6.81 4.35 -6.97
CA VAL A 157 -6.69 5.67 -6.33
C VAL A 157 -6.79 6.76 -7.40
N ALA A 158 -6.05 6.63 -8.50
CA ALA A 158 -6.11 7.58 -9.61
C ALA A 158 -7.50 7.69 -10.23
N ASN A 159 -8.18 6.57 -10.48
CA ASN A 159 -9.52 6.56 -11.06
C ASN A 159 -10.57 7.20 -10.14
N GLU A 160 -10.47 6.99 -8.82
CA GLU A 160 -11.34 7.67 -7.86
C GLU A 160 -11.14 9.19 -7.84
N ILE A 161 -9.89 9.65 -7.98
CA ILE A 161 -9.59 11.08 -8.10
C ILE A 161 -10.15 11.65 -9.41
N ARG A 162 -10.01 10.93 -10.53
CA ARG A 162 -10.53 11.39 -11.82
C ARG A 162 -12.06 11.40 -11.87
N ARG A 163 -12.72 10.42 -11.23
CA ARG A 163 -14.19 10.30 -11.19
C ARG A 163 -14.86 11.40 -10.38
N LYS A 164 -14.20 11.90 -9.33
CA LYS A 164 -14.70 13.03 -8.54
C LYS A 164 -14.15 14.32 -9.12
N ASP A 165 -14.98 15.05 -9.84
CA ASP A 165 -14.63 16.32 -10.50
C ASP A 165 -13.89 17.28 -9.54
N ASN A 166 -12.56 17.35 -9.70
CA ASN A 166 -11.65 18.16 -8.89
C ASN A 166 -11.39 19.55 -9.50
N THR A 167 -12.20 19.98 -10.48
CA THR A 167 -12.14 21.38 -10.98
C THR A 167 -12.43 22.40 -9.88
N LYS A 168 -12.99 21.96 -8.75
CA LYS A 168 -13.21 22.74 -7.52
C LYS A 168 -12.33 22.25 -6.37
N LEU A 169 -11.00 22.25 -6.54
CA LEU A 169 -10.10 22.23 -5.39
C LEU A 169 -10.44 23.46 -4.52
N GLN A 170 -11.23 23.24 -3.48
CA GLN A 170 -11.63 24.27 -2.53
C GLN A 170 -10.40 24.86 -1.84
N ASP A 171 -10.55 26.12 -1.45
CA ASP A 171 -9.52 26.94 -0.84
C ASP A 171 -8.90 26.25 0.38
N SER A 172 -7.59 26.47 0.58
CA SER A 172 -6.81 25.84 1.65
C SER A 172 -7.36 26.06 3.07
N SER A 173 -8.22 27.07 3.25
CA SER A 173 -8.86 27.46 4.52
C SER A 173 -10.09 26.61 4.90
N LEU A 174 -10.64 25.80 4.00
CA LEU A 174 -11.76 24.89 4.28
C LEU A 174 -11.30 23.49 4.73
N TYR A 175 -9.98 23.26 4.74
CA TYR A 175 -9.37 22.04 5.26
C TYR A 175 -9.46 22.02 6.79
N GLY A 176 -10.08 20.99 7.35
CA GLY A 176 -10.13 20.75 8.80
C GLY A 176 -11.32 21.37 9.55
N ILE A 177 -12.20 22.12 8.89
CA ILE A 177 -13.47 22.53 9.49
C ILE A 177 -14.41 21.32 9.37
N ALA A 178 -15.05 20.83 10.43
CA ALA A 178 -16.11 19.80 10.36
C ALA A 178 -17.44 20.43 9.87
N PRO A 179 -18.31 19.79 9.05
CA PRO A 179 -19.58 20.39 8.68
C PRO A 179 -20.57 20.13 9.81
N SER A 180 -21.37 21.14 10.14
CA SER A 180 -22.40 21.07 11.18
C SER A 180 -23.57 20.13 10.84
N ASP A 181 -23.64 19.58 9.61
CA ASP A 181 -24.92 19.14 9.03
C ASP A 181 -24.96 17.65 8.67
N GLY A 182 -24.22 16.78 9.38
CA GLY A 182 -24.46 15.31 9.41
C GLY A 182 -24.44 14.52 8.09
N LYS A 183 -24.25 15.16 6.93
CA LYS A 183 -24.16 14.55 5.60
C LYS A 183 -23.08 15.27 4.79
N GLY A 184 -22.06 14.50 4.42
CA GLY A 184 -20.95 14.94 3.57
C GLY A 184 -19.60 14.63 4.20
N ILE A 185 -19.03 13.47 3.86
CA ILE A 185 -17.67 13.09 4.25
C ILE A 185 -16.72 14.15 3.69
N LYS A 186 -16.06 14.91 4.59
CA LYS A 186 -15.14 15.97 4.22
C LYS A 186 -13.83 15.41 3.68
N TYR A 187 -13.33 16.05 2.62
CA TYR A 187 -11.96 15.86 2.15
C TYR A 187 -11.01 16.38 3.25
N PRO A 188 -10.09 15.58 3.84
CA PRO A 188 -9.42 14.39 3.31
C PRO A 188 -9.75 13.07 4.05
N GLU A 189 -10.92 12.89 4.65
CA GLU A 189 -11.25 11.61 5.30
C GLU A 189 -11.42 10.46 4.29
N MET A 190 -11.84 10.74 3.06
CA MET A 190 -11.85 9.77 1.95
C MET A 190 -10.45 9.45 1.39
N VAL A 191 -9.45 10.28 1.74
CA VAL A 191 -8.03 10.10 1.40
C VAL A 191 -7.36 9.15 2.41
N LYS A 192 -8.06 8.64 3.44
CA LYS A 192 -7.55 7.59 4.33
C LYS A 192 -7.25 6.25 3.61
N ILE A 193 -7.74 6.05 2.38
CA ILE A 193 -7.34 4.96 1.45
C ILE A 193 -5.87 5.14 0.94
N TRP A 194 -5.28 6.31 1.16
CA TRP A 194 -4.01 6.75 0.61
C TRP A 194 -2.94 6.74 1.68
N THR A 195 -2.59 5.55 2.15
CA THR A 195 -1.57 5.48 3.18
C THR A 195 -0.24 5.95 2.56
N PRO A 196 0.42 6.98 3.13
CA PRO A 196 1.77 7.38 2.71
C PRO A 196 2.73 6.18 2.68
N ILE A 197 2.43 5.15 3.47
CA ILE A 197 3.12 3.86 3.48
C ILE A 197 2.99 3.13 2.14
N LEU A 198 1.77 2.97 1.58
CA LEU A 198 1.59 2.30 0.28
C LEU A 198 2.20 3.11 -0.87
N MET A 199 2.09 4.44 -0.82
CA MET A 199 2.79 5.30 -1.79
C MET A 199 4.31 5.12 -1.71
N ASN A 200 4.88 5.22 -0.50
CA ASN A 200 6.32 5.05 -0.32
C ASN A 200 6.79 3.68 -0.83
N ARG A 201 6.02 2.61 -0.54
CA ARG A 201 6.29 1.26 -1.05
C ARG A 201 6.25 1.23 -2.57
N TYR A 202 5.18 1.74 -3.18
CA TYR A 202 5.06 1.81 -4.64
C TYR A 202 6.25 2.54 -5.27
N LEU A 203 6.54 3.77 -4.81
CA LEU A 203 7.64 4.57 -5.34
C LEU A 203 9.00 3.89 -5.16
N THR A 204 9.23 3.23 -4.02
CA THR A 204 10.46 2.48 -3.75
C THR A 204 10.65 1.36 -4.75
N GLU A 205 9.61 0.57 -5.04
CA GLU A 205 9.71 -0.51 -6.04
C GLU A 205 9.90 0.06 -7.45
N MET A 206 9.18 1.12 -7.83
CA MET A 206 9.34 1.73 -9.15
C MET A 206 10.74 2.34 -9.37
N ILE A 207 11.38 2.81 -8.29
CA ILE A 207 12.78 3.25 -8.34
C ILE A 207 13.73 2.05 -8.49
N ASN A 208 13.48 0.97 -7.74
CA ASN A 208 14.35 -0.21 -7.69
C ASN A 208 14.32 -1.01 -9.00
N GLU A 209 13.13 -1.20 -9.59
CA GLU A 209 12.97 -1.98 -10.81
C GLU A 209 13.68 -1.32 -11.99
N LYS A 210 13.90 0.01 -11.96
CA LYS A 210 14.44 0.83 -13.07
C LYS A 210 13.69 0.69 -14.39
N ASP A 211 12.70 -0.20 -14.45
CA ASP A 211 11.82 -0.44 -15.57
C ASP A 211 10.90 0.76 -15.79
N LYS A 212 10.55 0.92 -17.06
CA LYS A 212 9.88 2.11 -17.56
C LYS A 212 8.41 2.02 -17.24
N LEU A 213 7.96 2.83 -16.26
CA LEU A 213 6.53 3.11 -16.10
C LEU A 213 5.93 3.43 -17.47
N THR A 214 4.79 2.82 -17.78
CA THR A 214 4.02 3.15 -18.98
C THR A 214 3.45 4.55 -18.86
N GLU A 215 3.03 5.13 -19.99
CA GLU A 215 2.37 6.43 -20.01
C GLU A 215 1.12 6.47 -19.10
N GLU A 216 0.39 5.36 -19.06
CA GLU A 216 -0.79 5.18 -18.21
C GLU A 216 -0.43 5.14 -16.73
N GLN A 217 0.60 4.38 -16.35
CA GLN A 217 1.08 4.34 -14.96
C GLN A 217 1.58 5.72 -14.50
N PHE A 218 2.28 6.45 -15.37
CA PHE A 218 2.60 7.85 -15.10
C PHE A 218 1.35 8.71 -14.94
N GLY A 219 0.30 8.46 -15.73
CA GLY A 219 -0.98 9.18 -15.62
C GLY A 219 -1.66 8.94 -14.28
N TYR A 220 -1.53 7.73 -13.72
CA TYR A 220 -2.01 7.43 -12.37
C TYR A 220 -1.20 8.15 -11.30
N LEU A 221 0.13 8.11 -11.39
CA LEU A 221 1.00 8.83 -10.44
C LEU A 221 0.78 10.35 -10.50
N ASN A 222 0.61 10.90 -11.71
CA ASN A 222 0.44 12.32 -11.97
C ASN A 222 -0.81 12.89 -11.28
N ILE A 223 -1.96 12.25 -11.48
CA ILE A 223 -3.22 12.74 -10.90
C ILE A 223 -3.22 12.61 -9.37
N ILE A 224 -2.60 11.56 -8.83
CA ILE A 224 -2.43 11.36 -7.39
C ILE A 224 -1.58 12.47 -6.79
N PHE A 225 -0.40 12.70 -7.35
CA PHE A 225 0.48 13.76 -6.89
C PHE A 225 -0.19 15.14 -6.96
N ALA A 226 -0.87 15.45 -8.06
CA ALA A 226 -1.53 16.73 -8.26
C ALA A 226 -2.67 16.99 -7.26
N ALA A 227 -3.46 15.95 -6.93
CA ALA A 227 -4.60 16.06 -6.02
C ALA A 227 -4.22 16.07 -4.54
N THR A 228 -2.98 15.76 -4.18
CA THR A 228 -2.53 15.71 -2.79
C THR A 228 -2.24 17.08 -2.17
N THR A 229 -2.15 17.08 -0.84
CA THR A 229 -1.76 18.26 -0.04
C THR A 229 -0.31 18.66 -0.31
N THR A 230 0.04 19.90 0.05
CA THR A 230 1.42 20.38 -0.09
C THR A 230 2.42 19.51 0.68
N SER A 231 2.12 19.14 1.93
CA SER A 231 2.99 18.28 2.74
C SER A 231 3.23 16.91 2.11
N TYR A 232 2.20 16.33 1.48
CA TYR A 232 2.35 15.07 0.76
C TYR A 232 3.26 15.22 -0.47
N ARG A 233 3.05 16.28 -1.25
CA ARG A 233 3.91 16.59 -2.40
C ARG A 233 5.35 16.78 -2.00
N GLU A 234 5.61 17.52 -0.92
CA GLU A 234 6.96 17.73 -0.39
C GLU A 234 7.62 16.41 0.03
N THR A 235 6.87 15.53 0.69
CA THR A 235 7.35 14.21 1.16
C THR A 235 7.80 13.31 0.00
N PHE A 236 7.03 13.26 -1.09
CA PHE A 236 7.27 12.31 -2.19
C PHE A 236 7.92 12.92 -3.44
N MET A 237 8.18 14.24 -3.45
CA MET A 237 8.73 14.97 -4.59
C MET A 237 10.02 14.33 -5.13
N GLU A 238 10.95 13.99 -4.24
CA GLU A 238 12.28 13.50 -4.62
C GLU A 238 12.20 12.14 -5.31
N GLN A 239 11.45 11.20 -4.73
CA GLN A 239 11.23 9.88 -5.30
C GLN A 239 10.55 9.97 -6.67
N ILE A 240 9.52 10.81 -6.80
CA ILE A 240 8.84 10.99 -8.09
C ILE A 240 9.77 11.64 -9.11
N THR A 241 10.57 12.63 -8.71
CA THR A 241 11.58 13.27 -9.59
C THR A 241 12.58 12.23 -10.09
N GLN A 242 13.03 11.31 -9.24
CA GLN A 242 13.94 10.23 -9.61
C GLN A 242 13.30 9.27 -10.64
N ILE A 243 12.03 8.90 -10.43
CA ILE A 243 11.28 8.05 -11.39
C ILE A 243 11.15 8.76 -12.74
N VAL A 244 10.84 10.07 -12.74
CA VAL A 244 10.73 10.86 -13.97
C VAL A 244 12.08 10.99 -14.67
N ALA A 245 13.17 11.17 -13.92
CA ALA A 245 14.52 11.24 -14.47
C ALA A 245 14.93 9.96 -15.22
N ASN A 246 14.43 8.80 -14.80
CA ASN A 246 14.67 7.54 -15.49
C ASN A 246 13.96 7.47 -16.86
N ASN A 247 12.81 8.13 -17.03
CA ASN A 247 11.96 8.03 -18.22
C ASN A 247 11.27 9.35 -18.61
N PRO A 248 12.04 10.42 -18.90
CA PRO A 248 11.48 11.76 -19.07
C PRO A 248 10.54 11.85 -20.26
N GLN A 249 10.81 11.14 -21.36
CA GLN A 249 9.98 11.16 -22.57
C GLN A 249 8.57 10.61 -22.33
N ILE A 250 8.46 9.45 -21.66
CA ILE A 250 7.16 8.82 -21.38
C ILE A 250 6.38 9.69 -20.38
N TRP A 251 7.06 10.24 -19.38
CA TRP A 251 6.42 11.15 -18.45
C TRP A 251 5.91 12.43 -19.12
N ILE A 252 6.64 13.02 -20.07
CA ILE A 252 6.18 14.17 -20.87
C ILE A 252 4.90 13.82 -21.64
N LEU A 253 4.84 12.64 -22.28
CA LEU A 253 3.63 12.20 -22.99
C LEU A 253 2.43 12.14 -22.04
N SER A 254 2.62 11.53 -20.86
CA SER A 254 1.60 11.45 -19.83
C SER A 254 1.18 12.85 -19.32
N PHE A 255 2.14 13.73 -19.02
CA PHE A 255 1.92 15.11 -18.59
C PHE A 255 1.06 15.89 -19.59
N ARG A 256 1.34 15.76 -20.89
CA ARG A 256 0.59 16.47 -21.94
C ARG A 256 -0.88 16.05 -22.04
N ARG A 257 -1.23 14.83 -21.62
CA ARG A 257 -2.62 14.34 -21.57
C ARG A 257 -3.40 14.86 -20.35
N GLU A 258 -2.71 15.41 -19.36
CA GLU A 258 -3.35 15.88 -18.15
C GLU A 258 -4.10 17.21 -18.33
N GLN A 259 -5.09 17.44 -17.47
CA GLN A 259 -5.81 18.71 -17.42
C GLN A 259 -4.89 19.86 -16.95
N PRO A 260 -5.13 21.12 -17.35
CA PRO A 260 -4.25 22.24 -17.00
C PRO A 260 -3.98 22.41 -15.50
N TRP A 261 -4.96 22.14 -14.63
CA TRP A 261 -4.75 22.23 -13.18
C TRP A 261 -3.79 21.15 -12.65
N VAL A 262 -3.80 19.96 -13.25
CA VAL A 262 -2.89 18.85 -12.93
C VAL A 262 -1.49 19.21 -13.39
N GLN A 263 -1.36 19.64 -14.65
CA GLN A 263 -0.09 20.10 -15.23
C GLN A 263 0.57 21.20 -14.40
N PHE A 264 -0.22 22.18 -13.94
CA PHE A 264 0.26 23.24 -13.05
C PHE A 264 0.86 22.67 -11.75
N ARG A 265 0.21 21.68 -11.13
CA ARG A 265 0.69 21.03 -9.89
C ARG A 265 1.87 20.09 -10.12
N LEU A 266 2.03 19.54 -11.32
CA LEU A 266 3.15 18.69 -11.71
C LEU A 266 4.39 19.48 -12.12
N PHE A 267 4.23 20.73 -12.56
CA PHE A 267 5.33 21.56 -13.05
C PHE A 267 6.55 21.66 -12.10
N PRO A 268 6.40 21.70 -10.76
CA PRO A 268 7.56 21.65 -9.85
C PRO A 268 8.48 20.44 -10.06
N ILE A 269 7.96 19.30 -10.53
CA ILE A 269 8.78 18.13 -10.89
C ILE A 269 9.68 18.47 -12.08
N MET A 270 9.14 19.12 -13.13
CA MET A 270 9.94 19.55 -14.30
C MET A 270 11.12 20.44 -13.92
N LYS A 271 10.96 21.28 -12.89
CA LYS A 271 12.04 22.17 -12.41
C LYS A 271 13.19 21.40 -11.78
N LYS A 272 12.92 20.22 -11.21
CA LYS A 272 13.91 19.40 -10.50
C LYS A 272 14.57 18.34 -11.38
N VAL A 273 13.95 17.97 -12.51
CA VAL A 273 14.50 16.94 -13.40
C VAL A 273 15.54 17.56 -14.35
N GLU A 274 16.79 17.16 -14.19
CA GLU A 274 17.90 17.57 -15.06
C GLU A 274 17.92 16.77 -16.38
N SER A 275 16.93 16.99 -17.25
CA SER A 275 16.83 16.34 -18.57
C SER A 275 16.71 17.37 -19.70
N GLY A 276 17.41 17.12 -20.81
CA GLY A 276 17.31 17.94 -22.02
C GLY A 276 15.90 17.91 -22.64
N GLU A 277 15.22 16.76 -22.55
CA GLU A 277 13.83 16.58 -22.96
C GLU A 277 12.90 17.47 -22.14
N ILE A 278 13.05 17.49 -20.82
CA ILE A 278 12.25 18.32 -19.92
C ILE A 278 12.51 19.80 -20.18
N LYS A 279 13.77 20.20 -20.40
CA LYS A 279 14.11 21.59 -20.78
C LYS A 279 13.43 21.99 -22.10
N ARG A 280 13.46 21.13 -23.11
CA ARG A 280 12.76 21.36 -24.39
C ARG A 280 11.25 21.48 -24.17
N GLU A 281 10.68 20.67 -23.29
CA GLU A 281 9.26 20.76 -22.95
C GLU A 281 8.92 22.09 -22.28
N ILE A 282 9.73 22.56 -21.33
CA ILE A 282 9.54 23.87 -20.69
C ILE A 282 9.57 25.00 -21.74
N VAL A 283 10.49 24.94 -22.72
CA VAL A 283 10.52 25.90 -23.83
C VAL A 283 9.25 25.83 -24.65
N TRP A 284 8.77 24.63 -24.99
CA TRP A 284 7.53 24.46 -25.74
C TRP A 284 6.32 25.02 -24.96
N LEU A 285 6.21 24.70 -23.67
CA LEU A 285 5.15 25.17 -22.80
C LEU A 285 5.13 26.70 -22.71
N SER A 286 6.30 27.34 -22.62
CA SER A 286 6.42 28.80 -22.54
C SER A 286 5.86 29.53 -23.76
N LYS A 287 5.92 28.90 -24.94
CA LYS A 287 5.53 29.50 -26.22
C LYS A 287 4.12 29.12 -26.67
N TYR A 288 3.73 27.87 -26.44
CA TYR A 288 2.59 27.27 -27.15
C TYR A 288 1.49 26.72 -26.24
N HIS A 289 1.69 26.67 -24.92
CA HIS A 289 0.65 26.16 -24.02
C HIS A 289 -0.58 27.07 -23.98
N GLN A 290 -1.77 26.47 -23.96
CA GLN A 290 -3.03 27.23 -24.02
C GLN A 290 -3.36 27.96 -22.70
N ASP A 291 -3.06 27.33 -21.54
CA ASP A 291 -3.24 27.97 -20.23
C ASP A 291 -2.12 28.99 -19.93
N ASN A 292 -2.50 30.24 -19.72
CA ASN A 292 -1.58 31.36 -19.48
C ASN A 292 -0.76 31.23 -18.20
N ARG A 293 -1.29 30.56 -17.16
CA ARG A 293 -0.57 30.34 -15.89
C ARG A 293 0.59 29.39 -16.10
N ILE A 294 0.38 28.33 -16.89
CA ILE A 294 1.44 27.37 -17.23
C ILE A 294 2.50 28.04 -18.10
N ARG A 295 2.11 28.85 -19.10
CA ARG A 295 3.07 29.62 -19.90
C ARG A 295 3.95 30.53 -19.04
N THR A 296 3.32 31.29 -18.14
CA THR A 296 4.01 32.21 -17.22
C THR A 296 4.97 31.45 -16.31
N LEU A 297 4.54 30.30 -15.76
CA LEU A 297 5.37 29.45 -14.93
C LEU A 297 6.59 28.91 -15.70
N ALA A 298 6.41 28.53 -16.96
CA ALA A 298 7.48 28.08 -17.83
C ALA A 298 8.47 29.20 -18.18
N LEU A 299 7.98 30.39 -18.55
CA LEU A 299 8.82 31.58 -18.79
C LEU A 299 9.67 31.93 -17.58
N ASN A 300 9.05 32.06 -16.38
CA ASN A 300 9.76 32.36 -15.15
C ASN A 300 10.85 31.32 -14.82
N THR A 301 10.61 30.06 -15.19
CA THR A 301 11.58 28.98 -15.00
C THR A 301 12.78 29.13 -15.94
N LEU A 302 12.54 29.45 -17.21
CA LEU A 302 13.61 29.71 -18.17
C LEU A 302 14.43 30.94 -17.79
N GLU A 303 13.79 32.01 -17.31
CA GLU A 303 14.47 33.20 -16.80
C GLU A 303 15.35 32.89 -15.59
N ALA A 304 14.85 32.09 -14.63
CA ALA A 304 15.62 31.68 -13.47
C ALA A 304 16.85 30.83 -13.86
N LEU A 305 16.68 29.91 -14.82
CA LEU A 305 17.78 29.09 -15.34
C LEU A 305 18.82 29.95 -16.07
N ALA A 306 18.40 30.94 -16.87
CA ALA A 306 19.30 31.86 -17.55
C ALA A 306 20.08 32.73 -16.54
N LYS A 307 19.42 33.21 -15.48
CA LYS A 307 20.09 33.97 -14.41
C LYS A 307 21.10 33.11 -13.65
N ALA A 308 20.79 31.86 -13.36
CA ALA A 308 21.71 30.94 -12.68
C ALA A 308 22.98 30.63 -13.51
N GLN A 309 22.88 30.63 -14.83
CA GLN A 309 24.04 30.46 -15.73
C GLN A 309 24.92 31.71 -15.84
N ASN A 310 24.39 32.89 -15.53
CA ASN A 310 25.09 34.17 -15.62
C ASN A 310 25.76 34.62 -14.30
N ILE A 311 25.72 33.79 -13.23
CA ILE A 311 26.46 34.05 -11.99
C ILE A 311 27.90 33.52 -12.18
N PRO A 312 28.95 34.37 -12.14
CA PRO A 312 30.34 33.92 -12.25
C PRO A 312 30.66 32.89 -11.17
N GLN A 313 31.35 31.80 -11.51
CA GLN A 313 31.90 30.83 -10.56
C GLN A 313 33.07 31.38 -9.72
N GLU A 314 33.05 32.67 -9.37
CA GLU A 314 34.00 33.28 -8.46
C GLU A 314 33.39 33.29 -7.06
N LYS A 315 33.61 32.21 -6.31
CA LYS A 315 33.82 32.14 -4.84
C LYS A 315 33.61 30.72 -4.33
N LYS A 316 34.51 29.82 -4.73
CA LYS A 316 34.95 28.70 -3.88
C LYS A 316 36.47 28.60 -4.01
N LYS A 317 37.17 29.37 -3.18
CA LYS A 317 38.53 29.07 -2.74
C LYS A 317 38.47 28.77 -1.26
#